data_AF-A0A8J4X4L8-F1
#
_entry.id   AF-A0A8J4X4L8-F1
#
_cell.length_a   1.000
_cell.length_b   1.000
_cell.length_c   1.000
_cell.angle_alpha   90.00
_cell.angle_beta   90.00
_cell.angle_gamma   90.00
#
_symmetry.space_group_name_H-M   'P 1'
#
loop_
_entity.id
_entity.type
_entity.pdbx_description
1 polymer ?
#
loop_
_entity_poly.entity_id
_entity_poly.type
_entity_poly.pdbx_seq_one_letter_code
_entity_poly.pdbx_strand_id
1 'polypeptide(L)'
;MLRNSIMQRTWQIWVLCLAAASFVTTQADSDKSVTAAQVNGTWKTKGAEFKIWALGKQRLQIEFSGAYEYKTPQGPTANEGEGSGVATIEGDTAIFKPEGAEEECQITLRFTGGKLVVTQTGICGFGHNVSAAGTYKKVSARKPKFGSD
;
A
#
# COMPACT_ATOMS: atom_id res chain seq x y z
N MET A 1 -62.47 67.10 -25.76
CA MET A 1 -62.19 65.85 -26.52
C MET A 1 -60.69 65.86 -26.79
N LEU A 2 -59.80 64.95 -26.38
CA LEU A 2 -59.84 63.65 -25.72
C LEU A 2 -58.84 63.64 -24.54
N ARG A 3 -59.08 62.72 -23.62
CA ARG A 3 -58.33 62.38 -22.41
C ARG A 3 -57.17 61.43 -22.76
N ASN A 4 -55.99 61.56 -22.14
CA ASN A 4 -55.32 60.43 -21.48
C ASN A 4 -54.03 60.84 -20.75
N SER A 5 -53.93 60.33 -19.52
CA SER A 5 -52.88 60.49 -18.53
C SER A 5 -51.78 59.43 -18.67
N ILE A 6 -50.84 59.41 -17.71
CA ILE A 6 -49.86 58.36 -17.29
C ILE A 6 -48.42 58.79 -17.65
N MET A 7 -47.39 58.76 -16.78
CA MET A 7 -47.22 58.53 -15.33
C MET A 7 -45.75 58.88 -15.03
N GLN A 8 -45.49 59.56 -13.91
CA GLN A 8 -44.13 59.83 -13.39
C GLN A 8 -43.42 58.52 -13.02
N ARG A 9 -42.06 58.49 -13.06
CA ARG A 9 -41.15 58.03 -11.96
C ARG A 9 -39.75 57.64 -12.46
N THR A 10 -38.72 58.43 -12.13
CA THR A 10 -37.69 58.23 -11.06
C THR A 10 -36.51 57.32 -11.42
N TRP A 11 -35.36 58.00 -11.57
CA TRP A 11 -33.96 57.62 -11.40
C TRP A 11 -33.69 56.58 -10.29
N GLN A 12 -32.87 55.54 -10.55
CA GLN A 12 -31.89 54.96 -9.60
C GLN A 12 -30.74 54.23 -10.33
N ILE A 13 -29.51 54.59 -9.95
CA ILE A 13 -28.22 54.02 -10.37
C ILE A 13 -27.95 52.78 -9.53
N TRP A 14 -27.67 51.63 -10.15
CA TRP A 14 -27.19 50.43 -9.47
C TRP A 14 -25.69 50.25 -9.71
N VAL A 15 -24.91 50.43 -8.65
CA VAL A 15 -23.49 50.09 -8.58
C VAL A 15 -23.35 48.57 -8.46
N LEU A 16 -22.70 47.93 -9.44
CA LEU A 16 -22.33 46.52 -9.35
C LEU A 16 -21.04 46.36 -8.54
N CYS A 17 -21.13 45.78 -7.34
CA CYS A 17 -19.96 45.26 -6.62
C CYS A 17 -19.52 43.94 -7.27
N LEU A 18 -18.42 43.96 -8.03
CA LEU A 18 -17.70 42.77 -8.47
C LEU A 18 -16.91 42.20 -7.28
N ALA A 19 -17.48 41.25 -6.56
CA ALA A 19 -16.75 40.43 -5.60
C ALA A 19 -15.89 39.42 -6.38
N ALA A 20 -14.57 39.66 -6.44
CA ALA A 20 -13.62 38.67 -6.94
C ALA A 20 -13.55 37.51 -5.94
N ALA A 21 -14.25 36.42 -6.23
CA ALA A 21 -14.11 35.17 -5.49
C ALA A 21 -12.76 34.52 -5.85
N SER A 22 -11.77 34.67 -4.97
CA SER A 22 -10.51 33.94 -5.07
C SER A 22 -10.78 32.45 -4.82
N PHE A 23 -10.92 31.67 -5.88
CA PHE A 23 -10.93 30.21 -5.78
C PHE A 23 -9.52 29.77 -5.37
N VAL A 24 -9.31 29.52 -4.08
CA VAL A 24 -8.17 28.71 -3.63
C VAL A 24 -8.45 27.30 -4.11
N THR A 25 -7.91 26.94 -5.28
CA THR A 25 -7.81 25.54 -5.68
C THR A 25 -6.85 24.86 -4.71
N THR A 26 -7.36 24.21 -3.68
CA THR A 26 -6.62 23.15 -2.99
C THR A 26 -6.36 22.10 -4.04
N GLN A 27 -5.14 22.07 -4.60
CA GLN A 27 -4.65 20.88 -5.25
C GLN A 27 -4.73 19.79 -4.19
N ALA A 28 -5.74 18.93 -4.30
CA ALA A 28 -5.68 17.64 -3.67
C ALA A 28 -4.39 17.04 -4.23
N ASP A 29 -3.36 17.00 -3.39
CA ASP A 29 -2.25 16.08 -3.58
C ASP A 29 -2.95 14.77 -3.91
N SER A 30 -2.81 14.30 -5.14
CA SER A 30 -3.31 13.00 -5.54
C SER A 30 -2.36 12.03 -4.85
N ASP A 31 -2.53 11.96 -3.54
CA ASP A 31 -1.87 11.10 -2.61
C ASP A 31 -1.97 9.75 -3.29
N LYS A 32 -0.81 9.17 -3.64
CA LYS A 32 -0.72 7.83 -4.21
C LYS A 32 -1.08 6.85 -3.09
N SER A 33 -2.27 6.99 -2.54
CA SER A 33 -2.79 6.22 -1.45
C SER A 33 -2.93 4.80 -1.98
N VAL A 34 -2.22 3.91 -1.32
CA VAL A 34 -2.26 2.51 -1.67
C VAL A 34 -3.63 1.98 -1.34
N THR A 35 -4.31 1.45 -2.34
CA THR A 35 -5.59 0.82 -2.08
C THR A 35 -5.36 -0.49 -1.35
N ALA A 36 -6.18 -0.78 -0.33
CA ALA A 36 -6.15 -2.07 0.35
C ALA A 36 -6.30 -3.23 -0.66
N ALA A 37 -7.08 -3.06 -1.73
CA ALA A 37 -7.23 -4.04 -2.80
C ALA A 37 -5.91 -4.38 -3.51
N GLN A 38 -5.01 -3.41 -3.67
CA GLN A 38 -3.71 -3.61 -4.30
C GLN A 38 -2.81 -4.52 -3.46
N VAL A 39 -2.73 -4.27 -2.15
CA VAL A 39 -1.74 -4.94 -1.27
C VAL A 39 -2.27 -6.17 -0.56
N ASN A 40 -3.55 -6.18 -0.19
CA ASN A 40 -4.11 -7.22 0.67
C ASN A 40 -4.08 -8.59 -0.01
N GLY A 41 -3.76 -9.60 0.79
CA GLY A 41 -3.89 -10.99 0.40
C GLY A 41 -2.67 -11.84 0.71
N THR A 42 -2.66 -13.01 0.08
CA THR A 42 -1.56 -13.97 0.12
C THR A 42 -0.82 -13.95 -1.21
N TRP A 43 0.49 -13.81 -1.15
CA TRP A 43 1.41 -13.72 -2.28
C TRP A 43 2.38 -14.89 -2.21
N LYS A 44 2.55 -15.66 -3.29
CA LYS A 44 3.37 -16.88 -3.28
C LYS A 44 4.39 -16.94 -4.42
N THR A 45 5.52 -17.57 -4.12
CA THR A 45 6.43 -18.20 -5.09
C THR A 45 6.42 -19.72 -4.86
N LYS A 46 7.34 -20.46 -5.49
CA LYS A 46 7.47 -21.91 -5.28
C LYS A 46 7.87 -22.26 -3.83
N GLY A 47 8.74 -21.46 -3.23
CA GLY A 47 9.34 -21.75 -1.92
C GLY A 47 9.07 -20.69 -0.87
N ALA A 48 8.17 -19.72 -1.11
CA ALA A 48 7.90 -18.68 -0.14
C ALA A 48 6.50 -18.10 -0.25
N GLU A 49 6.01 -17.55 0.85
CA GLU A 49 4.72 -16.90 1.01
C GLU A 49 4.87 -15.58 1.78
N PHE A 50 4.13 -14.57 1.34
CA PHE A 50 3.82 -13.39 2.11
C PHE A 50 2.31 -13.31 2.37
N LYS A 51 1.93 -13.07 3.62
CA LYS A 51 0.58 -12.63 4.01
C LYS A 51 0.65 -11.14 4.30
N ILE A 52 -0.23 -10.37 3.68
CA ILE A 52 -0.20 -8.91 3.78
C ILE A 52 -1.62 -8.39 3.99
N TRP A 53 -1.80 -7.51 4.99
CA TRP A 53 -3.07 -6.86 5.25
C TRP A 53 -2.89 -5.40 5.67
N ALA A 54 -3.57 -4.50 4.98
CA ALA A 54 -3.59 -3.08 5.31
C ALA A 54 -4.34 -2.83 6.63
N LEU A 55 -3.70 -2.08 7.53
CA LEU A 55 -4.24 -1.66 8.83
C LEU A 55 -4.84 -0.24 8.77
N GLY A 56 -4.72 0.44 7.63
CA GLY A 56 -4.99 1.87 7.49
C GLY A 56 -3.78 2.73 7.88
N LYS A 57 -3.87 4.05 7.64
CA LYS A 57 -2.80 5.03 7.93
C LYS A 57 -1.42 4.59 7.38
N GLN A 58 -1.40 4.06 6.15
CA GLN A 58 -0.16 3.62 5.48
C GLN A 58 0.61 2.52 6.25
N ARG A 59 -0.09 1.67 7.01
CA ARG A 59 0.51 0.52 7.73
C ARG A 59 0.03 -0.81 7.19
N LEU A 60 0.92 -1.78 7.13
CA LEU A 60 0.68 -3.15 6.68
C LEU A 60 1.09 -4.15 7.77
N GLN A 61 0.20 -5.07 8.15
CA GLN A 61 0.59 -6.28 8.85
C GLN A 61 1.14 -7.28 7.84
N ILE A 62 2.33 -7.82 8.12
CA ILE A 62 3.06 -8.70 7.21
C ILE A 62 3.54 -9.94 7.97
N GLU A 63 3.43 -11.09 7.31
CA GLU A 63 4.07 -12.34 7.72
C GLU A 63 4.71 -12.98 6.49
N PHE A 64 5.94 -13.45 6.65
CA PHE A 64 6.75 -14.14 5.68
C PHE A 64 7.00 -15.57 6.17
N SER A 65 6.93 -16.52 5.24
CA SER A 65 7.43 -17.87 5.42
C SER A 65 8.17 -18.29 4.16
N GLY A 66 9.36 -18.85 4.32
CA GLY A 66 10.22 -19.30 3.24
C GLY A 66 10.83 -20.66 3.53
N ALA A 67 11.00 -21.46 2.49
CA ALA A 67 11.63 -22.76 2.52
C ALA A 67 12.63 -22.90 1.37
N TYR A 68 13.82 -23.42 1.69
CA TYR A 68 14.82 -23.84 0.73
C TYR A 68 14.94 -25.36 0.79
N GLU A 69 14.30 -26.05 -0.16
CA GLU A 69 14.35 -27.51 -0.28
C GLU A 69 15.67 -27.97 -0.93
N TYR A 70 16.26 -29.02 -0.38
CA TYR A 70 17.46 -29.67 -0.91
C TYR A 70 17.47 -31.16 -0.61
N LYS A 71 18.40 -31.90 -1.21
CA LYS A 71 18.53 -33.35 -1.05
C LYS A 71 19.77 -33.69 -0.24
N THR A 72 19.66 -34.66 0.64
CA THR A 72 20.76 -35.30 1.37
C THR A 72 20.78 -36.81 1.07
N PRO A 73 21.83 -37.55 1.46
CA PRO A 73 21.82 -39.02 1.36
C PRO A 73 20.67 -39.69 2.10
N GLN A 74 20.07 -39.03 3.10
CA GLN A 74 18.94 -39.53 3.89
C GLN A 74 17.56 -39.18 3.30
N GLY A 75 17.49 -38.33 2.28
CA GLY A 75 16.25 -37.92 1.63
C GLY A 75 16.15 -36.41 1.35
N PRO A 76 15.03 -35.94 0.80
CA PRO A 76 14.75 -34.51 0.71
C PRO A 76 14.56 -33.91 2.10
N THR A 77 15.03 -32.68 2.29
CA THR A 77 14.87 -31.87 3.50
C THR A 77 14.76 -30.40 3.11
N ALA A 78 14.46 -29.51 4.04
CA ALA A 78 14.38 -28.08 3.80
C ALA A 78 14.97 -27.26 4.96
N ASN A 79 15.56 -26.11 4.63
CA ASN A 79 15.77 -25.04 5.59
C ASN A 79 14.54 -24.14 5.54
N GLU A 80 14.04 -23.73 6.70
CA GLU A 80 12.85 -22.90 6.80
C GLU A 80 13.16 -21.63 7.59
N GLY A 81 12.43 -20.56 7.27
CA GLY A 81 12.56 -19.28 7.93
C GLY A 81 11.26 -18.51 7.88
N GLU A 82 10.97 -17.81 8.96
CA GLU A 82 9.74 -17.04 9.14
C GLU A 82 10.07 -15.63 9.64
N GLY A 83 9.13 -14.71 9.46
CA GLY A 83 9.24 -13.37 10.01
C GLY A 83 7.92 -12.63 9.95
N SER A 84 7.57 -11.90 10.99
CA SER A 84 6.33 -11.13 11.06
C SER A 84 6.60 -9.72 11.54
N GLY A 85 5.63 -8.82 11.32
CA GLY A 85 5.68 -7.46 11.87
C GLY A 85 4.76 -6.49 11.14
N VAL A 86 4.96 -5.20 11.44
CA VAL A 86 4.24 -4.11 10.78
C VAL A 86 5.20 -3.24 9.99
N ALA A 87 4.89 -3.00 8.72
CA ALA A 87 5.62 -2.08 7.86
C ALA A 87 4.81 -0.82 7.57
N THR A 88 5.53 0.26 7.26
CA THR A 88 4.96 1.46 6.63
C THR A 88 5.06 1.31 5.11
N ILE A 89 4.08 1.86 4.39
CA ILE A 89 4.04 1.87 2.93
C ILE A 89 3.89 3.28 2.37
N GLU A 90 4.70 3.64 1.39
CA GLU A 90 4.64 4.90 0.67
C GLU A 90 4.52 4.60 -0.84
N GLY A 91 3.46 5.10 -1.48
CA GLY A 91 3.16 4.72 -2.86
C GLY A 91 3.14 3.20 -3.03
N ASP A 92 3.72 2.65 -4.08
CA ASP A 92 3.68 1.20 -4.31
C ASP A 92 4.69 0.37 -3.49
N THR A 93 5.40 0.98 -2.53
CA THR A 93 6.58 0.37 -1.90
C THR A 93 6.51 0.39 -0.37
N ALA A 94 6.63 -0.78 0.26
CA ALA A 94 6.74 -0.91 1.71
C ALA A 94 8.15 -1.38 2.11
N ILE A 95 8.66 -0.86 3.22
CA ILE A 95 9.91 -1.29 3.82
C ILE A 95 9.59 -2.11 5.06
N PHE A 96 9.93 -3.39 5.02
CA PHE A 96 9.65 -4.37 6.05
C PHE A 96 10.95 -4.87 6.67
N LYS A 97 11.03 -4.87 8.00
CA LYS A 97 12.01 -5.60 8.78
C LYS A 97 11.22 -6.52 9.71
N PRO A 98 11.42 -7.86 9.68
CA PRO A 98 10.79 -8.75 10.65
C PRO A 98 11.13 -8.35 12.08
N GLU A 99 10.18 -8.52 13.00
CA GLU A 99 10.43 -8.34 14.42
C GLU A 99 11.53 -9.29 14.89
N GLY A 100 12.49 -8.77 15.65
CA GLY A 100 13.66 -9.52 16.12
C GLY A 100 14.74 -9.78 15.07
N ALA A 101 14.60 -9.30 13.83
CA ALA A 101 15.69 -9.36 12.85
C ALA A 101 16.77 -8.30 13.16
N GLU A 102 18.00 -8.62 12.76
CA GLU A 102 19.18 -7.76 12.87
C GLU A 102 18.95 -6.40 12.16
N GLU A 103 19.67 -5.37 12.60
CA GLU A 103 19.47 -4.01 12.10
C GLU A 103 19.76 -3.83 10.61
N GLU A 104 20.67 -4.63 10.05
CA GLU A 104 20.95 -4.61 8.61
C GLU A 104 19.86 -5.26 7.75
N CYS A 105 18.91 -6.00 8.35
CA CYS A 105 17.85 -6.65 7.59
C CYS A 105 16.84 -5.64 7.04
N GLN A 106 16.70 -5.62 5.71
CA GLN A 106 15.68 -4.83 5.04
C GLN A 106 15.04 -5.62 3.90
N ILE A 107 13.72 -5.73 3.92
CA ILE A 107 12.91 -6.34 2.87
C ILE A 107 12.07 -5.25 2.23
N THR A 108 12.32 -4.97 0.96
CA THR A 108 11.56 -3.97 0.19
C THR A 108 10.50 -4.68 -0.63
N LEU A 109 9.24 -4.33 -0.40
CA LEU A 109 8.06 -4.92 -1.02
C LEU A 109 7.47 -3.93 -2.03
N ARG A 110 7.58 -4.22 -3.32
CA ARG A 110 7.04 -3.35 -4.38
C ARG A 110 5.85 -3.99 -5.09
N PHE A 111 4.69 -3.34 -5.03
CA PHE A 111 3.44 -3.80 -5.61
C PHE A 111 3.22 -3.21 -7.00
N THR A 112 3.51 -3.97 -8.06
CA THR A 112 3.47 -3.46 -9.43
C THR A 112 2.88 -4.47 -10.41
N GLY A 113 1.99 -4.01 -11.29
CA GLY A 113 1.41 -4.85 -12.35
C GLY A 113 0.74 -6.13 -11.85
N GLY A 114 0.08 -6.09 -10.69
CA GLY A 114 -0.55 -7.26 -10.07
C GLY A 114 0.42 -8.29 -9.47
N LYS A 115 1.71 -7.94 -9.33
CA LYS A 115 2.75 -8.75 -8.72
C LYS A 115 3.32 -8.05 -7.49
N LEU A 116 3.96 -8.82 -6.64
CA LEU A 116 4.79 -8.32 -5.54
C LEU A 116 6.25 -8.65 -5.87
N VAL A 117 7.05 -7.62 -6.13
CA VAL A 117 8.50 -7.73 -6.37
C VAL A 117 9.20 -7.42 -5.06
N VAL A 118 10.02 -8.35 -4.58
CA VAL A 118 10.67 -8.27 -3.28
C VAL A 118 12.17 -8.30 -3.45
N THR A 119 12.85 -7.36 -2.79
CA THR A 119 14.31 -7.39 -2.62
C THR A 119 14.64 -7.50 -1.15
N GLN A 120 15.71 -8.22 -0.82
CA GLN A 120 16.23 -8.36 0.52
C GLN A 120 17.66 -7.83 0.56
N THR A 121 17.98 -7.02 1.56
CA THR A 121 19.33 -6.58 1.90
C THR A 121 19.63 -6.99 3.33
N GLY A 122 20.87 -7.38 3.60
CA GLY A 122 21.30 -7.84 4.93
C GLY A 122 20.83 -9.25 5.29
N ILE A 123 21.19 -9.67 6.50
CA ILE A 123 20.89 -10.99 7.06
C ILE A 123 19.62 -10.88 7.88
N CYS A 124 18.56 -11.57 7.45
CA CYS A 124 17.24 -11.51 8.07
C CYS A 124 16.91 -12.69 9.00
N GLY A 125 17.91 -13.52 9.33
CA GLY A 125 17.71 -14.63 10.28
C GLY A 125 16.88 -15.82 9.78
N PHE A 126 16.53 -15.88 8.49
CA PHE A 126 15.67 -16.93 7.93
C PHE A 126 16.34 -18.32 7.78
N GLY A 127 17.60 -18.47 8.20
CA GLY A 127 18.34 -19.70 7.98
C GLY A 127 19.04 -19.78 6.62
N HIS A 128 19.88 -20.79 6.46
CA HIS A 128 20.80 -20.89 5.34
C HIS A 128 20.05 -21.07 4.01
N ASN A 129 20.37 -20.22 3.02
CA ASN A 129 19.76 -20.17 1.69
C ASN A 129 18.26 -19.83 1.64
N VAL A 130 17.65 -19.43 2.76
CA VAL A 130 16.27 -18.92 2.77
C VAL A 130 16.30 -17.42 2.54
N SER A 131 15.61 -16.96 1.51
CA SER A 131 15.52 -15.53 1.16
C SER A 131 14.08 -15.14 0.84
N ALA A 132 13.72 -13.92 1.22
CA ALA A 132 12.48 -13.26 0.84
C ALA A 132 12.53 -12.65 -0.58
N ALA A 133 13.71 -12.56 -1.21
CA ALA A 133 13.85 -11.94 -2.51
C ALA A 133 13.15 -12.77 -3.61
N GLY A 134 12.40 -12.11 -4.49
CA GLY A 134 11.70 -12.79 -5.57
C GLY A 134 10.53 -12.00 -6.15
N THR A 135 9.81 -12.62 -7.09
CA THR A 135 8.58 -12.06 -7.65
C THR A 135 7.41 -13.00 -7.34
N TYR A 136 6.48 -12.52 -6.53
CA TYR A 136 5.36 -13.27 -6.00
C TYR A 136 4.08 -12.99 -6.79
N LYS A 137 3.25 -14.01 -6.93
CA LYS A 137 1.90 -13.90 -7.51
C LYS A 137 0.87 -13.83 -6.39
N LYS A 138 -0.12 -12.95 -6.51
CA LYS A 138 -1.28 -12.96 -5.61
C LYS A 138 -2.10 -14.23 -5.87
N VAL A 139 -2.29 -15.05 -4.84
CA VAL A 139 -3.09 -16.29 -4.92
C VAL A 139 -4.43 -16.18 -4.20
N SER A 140 -4.57 -15.17 -3.33
CA SER A 140 -5.82 -14.86 -2.63
C SER A 140 -5.84 -13.38 -2.28
N ALA A 141 -7.00 -12.73 -2.38
CA ALA A 141 -7.24 -11.37 -1.89
C ALA A 141 -8.00 -11.35 -0.54
N ARG A 142 -8.36 -12.52 0.00
CA ARG A 142 -9.05 -12.64 1.29
C ARG A 142 -8.10 -12.27 2.43
N LYS A 143 -8.65 -11.83 3.56
CA LYS A 143 -7.86 -11.60 4.79
C LYS A 143 -7.13 -12.89 5.17
N PRO A 144 -5.79 -12.91 5.16
CA PRO A 144 -5.03 -14.07 5.61
C PRO A 144 -5.22 -14.30 7.11
N LYS A 145 -5.00 -15.53 7.55
CA LYS A 145 -4.81 -15.84 8.98
C LYS A 145 -3.33 -15.62 9.30
N PHE A 146 -3.06 -14.72 10.24
CA PHE A 146 -1.72 -14.47 10.77
C PHE A 146 -1.53 -15.33 12.04
N GLY A 147 -0.31 -15.77 12.34
CA GLY A 147 0.03 -16.28 13.68
C GLY A 147 0.31 -15.10 14.63
N SER A 148 -0.03 -15.09 15.92
CA SER A 148 -0.69 -16.06 16.81
C SER A 148 -1.97 -15.42 17.35
N ASP A 149 -3.11 -16.12 17.27
CA ASP A 149 -4.29 -15.82 18.08
C ASP A 149 -4.02 -16.14 19.57
#